data_AF-A0A968JBP8-F1
#
_entry.id   AF-A0A968JBP8-F1
#
_cell.length_a   1.000
_cell.length_b   1.000
_cell.length_c   1.000
_cell.angle_alpha   90.00
_cell.angle_beta   90.00
_cell.angle_gamma   90.00
#
_symmetry.space_group_name_H-M   'P 1'
#
loop_
_entity.id
_entity.type
_entity.pdbx_description
1 polymer ?
#
loop_
_entity_poly.entity_id
_entity_poly.type
_entity_poly.pdbx_seq_one_letter_code
_entity_poly.pdbx_strand_id
1 'polypeptide(L)'
;MPSGQRLIHAQWHPQQNILALVNETAAELSFVQADSDLQVQPWGNVVEIEKAPYIAQFTSDGLHVLVNGLYWGADVEGTWNEAPRGSVVSVRLEAGIQENGSPRHALVSRAMTGVSPEGLAVSPNDRYVVTTNLERSYLPYGDDRITWFSSLTLLTLDPQTGQLNRVADYPFNGILPEAAAFDASSQYLAVANYDHFDDRIEGGSIDFWRIAADPLNPQPMLVQTRYAVPVTRGVHSLVLVP
;
A
#
# COMPACT_ATOMS: atom_id res chain seq x y z
N MET A 1 2.27 1.59 -25.81
CA MET A 1 1.10 1.16 -25.03
C MET A 1 -0.15 1.45 -25.84
N PRO A 2 -1.18 0.58 -25.80
CA PRO A 2 -2.48 0.87 -26.39
C PRO A 2 -3.07 2.17 -25.81
N SER A 3 -3.88 2.88 -26.60
CA SER A 3 -4.61 4.07 -26.14
C SER A 3 -5.47 3.72 -24.91
N GLY A 4 -5.42 4.56 -23.87
CA GLY A 4 -6.24 4.40 -22.66
C GLY A 4 -5.59 3.66 -21.48
N GLN A 5 -4.35 3.16 -21.62
CA GLN A 5 -3.61 2.61 -20.47
C GLN A 5 -2.93 3.70 -19.63
N ARG A 6 -3.06 3.63 -18.31
CA ARG A 6 -2.44 4.55 -17.35
C ARG A 6 -1.53 3.79 -16.38
N LEU A 7 -0.22 4.00 -16.52
CA LEU A 7 0.74 3.63 -15.49
C LEU A 7 0.71 4.68 -14.39
N ILE A 8 0.48 4.25 -13.15
CA ILE A 8 0.31 5.15 -12.00
C ILE A 8 1.48 5.11 -11.02
N HIS A 9 2.21 3.99 -10.98
CA HIS A 9 3.33 3.81 -10.07
C HIS A 9 4.43 2.95 -10.71
N ALA A 10 5.66 3.23 -10.32
CA ALA A 10 6.83 2.46 -10.69
C ALA A 10 7.72 2.28 -9.46
N GLN A 11 8.22 1.06 -9.23
CA GLN A 11 9.05 0.74 -8.08
C GLN A 11 10.28 -0.05 -8.52
N TRP A 12 11.47 0.38 -8.10
CA TRP A 12 12.70 -0.36 -8.36
C TRP A 12 12.79 -1.60 -7.47
N HIS A 13 13.23 -2.71 -8.06
CA HIS A 13 13.65 -3.88 -7.32
C HIS A 13 14.86 -3.50 -6.44
N PRO A 14 14.93 -3.93 -5.17
CA PRO A 14 15.90 -3.38 -4.23
C PRO A 14 17.36 -3.78 -4.50
N GLN A 15 17.62 -4.87 -5.25
CA GLN A 15 18.99 -5.29 -5.63
C GLN A 15 19.25 -5.43 -7.14
N GLN A 16 18.25 -5.29 -7.99
CA GLN A 16 18.38 -5.61 -9.41
C GLN A 16 17.91 -4.42 -10.25
N ASN A 17 18.40 -4.32 -11.48
CA ASN A 17 17.96 -3.27 -12.42
C ASN A 17 16.60 -3.63 -13.03
N ILE A 18 15.61 -3.91 -12.18
CA ILE A 18 14.26 -4.30 -12.55
C ILE A 18 13.30 -3.26 -11.98
N LEU A 19 12.30 -2.88 -12.76
CA LEU A 19 11.26 -1.94 -12.37
C LEU A 19 9.91 -2.63 -12.48
N ALA A 20 9.15 -2.65 -11.38
CA ALA A 20 7.75 -3.02 -11.39
C ALA A 20 6.91 -1.80 -11.80
N LEU A 21 5.94 -2.01 -12.70
CA LEU A 21 5.08 -0.98 -13.27
C LEU A 21 3.62 -1.34 -13.01
N VAL A 22 2.91 -0.47 -12.29
CA VAL A 22 1.49 -0.63 -11.96
C VAL A 22 0.64 0.05 -13.02
N ASN A 23 -0.20 -0.73 -13.72
CA ASN A 23 -1.17 -0.23 -14.68
C ASN A 23 -2.56 -0.19 -14.03
N GLU A 24 -3.01 1.03 -13.72
CA GLU A 24 -4.26 1.27 -13.00
C GLU A 24 -5.47 0.77 -13.81
N THR A 25 -5.53 1.19 -15.07
CA THR A 25 -6.68 0.96 -15.97
C THR A 25 -6.81 -0.48 -16.44
N ALA A 26 -5.70 -1.23 -16.49
CA ALA A 26 -5.69 -2.63 -16.90
C ALA A 26 -5.75 -3.60 -15.72
N ALA A 27 -5.62 -3.12 -14.48
CA ALA A 27 -5.47 -3.96 -13.29
C ALA A 27 -4.28 -4.95 -13.44
N GLU A 28 -3.14 -4.44 -13.90
CA GLU A 28 -1.97 -5.24 -14.25
C GLU A 28 -0.71 -4.75 -13.53
N LEU A 29 0.15 -5.71 -13.18
CA LEU A 29 1.53 -5.48 -12.81
C LEU A 29 2.45 -6.06 -13.87
N SER A 30 3.35 -5.23 -14.39
CA SER A 30 4.36 -5.64 -15.37
C SER A 30 5.76 -5.31 -14.88
N PHE A 31 6.76 -5.94 -15.46
CA PHE A 31 8.15 -5.73 -15.07
C PHE A 31 9.01 -5.47 -16.29
N VAL A 32 9.98 -4.57 -16.13
CA VAL A 32 10.99 -4.29 -17.14
C VAL A 32 12.37 -4.36 -16.51
N GLN A 33 13.35 -4.80 -17.29
CA GLN A 33 14.76 -4.77 -16.91
C GLN A 33 15.43 -3.61 -17.65
N ALA A 34 16.17 -2.78 -16.90
CA ALA A 34 16.96 -1.68 -17.44
C ALA A 34 18.42 -2.13 -17.61
N ASP A 35 19.02 -1.78 -18.75
CA ASP A 35 20.46 -1.91 -18.97
C ASP A 35 21.24 -0.68 -18.49
N SER A 36 22.57 -0.67 -18.69
CA SER A 36 23.44 0.44 -18.31
C SER A 36 23.17 1.74 -19.07
N ASP A 37 22.52 1.65 -20.24
CA ASP A 37 22.17 2.80 -21.09
C ASP A 37 20.70 3.23 -20.87
N LEU A 38 20.08 2.73 -19.80
CA LEU A 38 18.68 2.95 -19.42
C LEU A 38 17.66 2.52 -20.48
N GLN A 39 18.05 1.62 -21.39
CA GLN A 39 17.09 0.96 -22.25
C GLN A 39 16.33 -0.08 -21.42
N VAL A 40 15.01 -0.12 -21.59
CA VAL A 40 14.14 -1.03 -20.86
C VAL A 40 13.58 -2.10 -21.78
N GLN A 41 13.60 -3.34 -21.32
CA GLN A 41 13.00 -4.49 -22.01
C GLN A 41 12.03 -5.23 -21.07
N PRO A 42 10.94 -5.81 -21.59
CA PRO A 42 10.04 -6.63 -20.77
C PRO A 42 10.81 -7.74 -20.05
N TRP A 43 10.47 -7.97 -18.78
CA TRP A 43 11.06 -9.02 -17.96
C TRP A 43 9.95 -9.91 -17.41
N GLY A 44 9.81 -11.10 -17.98
CA GLY A 44 8.77 -12.06 -17.61
C GLY A 44 7.37 -11.71 -18.13
N ASN A 45 6.34 -12.28 -17.50
CA ASN A 45 4.93 -12.06 -17.87
C ASN A 45 4.32 -10.87 -17.14
N VAL A 46 3.21 -10.38 -17.68
CA VAL A 46 2.29 -9.49 -16.97
C VAL A 46 1.46 -10.31 -15.98
N VAL A 47 1.19 -9.76 -14.81
CA VAL A 47 0.36 -10.37 -13.77
C VAL A 47 -0.92 -9.54 -13.61
N GLU A 48 -2.07 -10.17 -13.83
CA GLU A 48 -3.36 -9.57 -13.47
C GLU A 48 -3.47 -9.48 -11.94
N ILE A 49 -3.87 -8.32 -11.45
CA ILE A 49 -3.98 -8.00 -10.03
C ILE A 49 -5.37 -7.41 -9.74
N GLU A 50 -5.45 -6.49 -8.78
CA GLU A 50 -6.69 -5.93 -8.27
C GLU A 50 -7.14 -4.72 -9.09
N LYS A 51 -8.44 -4.40 -9.01
CA LYS A 51 -9.03 -3.22 -9.64
C LYS A 51 -8.50 -1.93 -9.02
N ALA A 52 -8.20 -0.94 -9.87
CA ALA A 52 -7.60 0.35 -9.48
C ALA A 52 -6.39 0.14 -8.55
N PRO A 53 -5.35 -0.59 -9.00
CA PRO A 53 -4.13 -0.76 -8.24
C PRO A 53 -3.38 0.57 -8.14
N TYR A 54 -2.67 0.80 -7.03
CA TYR A 54 -2.09 2.12 -6.75
C TYR A 54 -0.57 2.07 -6.50
N ILE A 55 -0.13 1.72 -5.29
CA ILE A 55 1.29 1.69 -4.90
C ILE A 55 1.82 0.26 -4.94
N ALA A 56 3.05 0.11 -5.44
CA ALA A 56 3.82 -1.13 -5.35
C ALA A 56 4.97 -0.99 -4.36
N GLN A 57 5.20 -2.01 -3.53
CA GLN A 57 6.34 -2.09 -2.60
C GLN A 57 6.99 -3.47 -2.68
N PHE A 58 8.31 -3.53 -2.82
CA PHE A 58 9.05 -4.80 -2.74
C PHE A 58 9.30 -5.20 -1.29
N THR A 59 9.40 -6.51 -1.05
CA THR A 59 10.12 -7.04 0.11
C THR A 59 11.60 -6.67 0.02
N SER A 60 12.30 -6.63 1.15
CA SER A 60 13.70 -6.24 1.19
C SER A 60 14.62 -7.14 0.35
N ASP A 61 14.26 -8.40 0.14
CA ASP A 61 14.95 -9.35 -0.73
C ASP A 61 14.52 -9.29 -2.21
N GLY A 62 13.51 -8.50 -2.52
CA GLY A 62 12.94 -8.32 -3.86
C GLY A 62 12.20 -9.53 -4.43
N LEU A 63 12.04 -10.61 -3.64
CA LEU A 63 11.37 -11.83 -4.12
C LEU A 63 9.86 -11.64 -4.27
N HIS A 64 9.27 -10.70 -3.55
CA HIS A 64 7.86 -10.36 -3.66
C HIS A 64 7.65 -8.87 -3.87
N VAL A 65 6.60 -8.55 -4.60
CA VAL A 65 6.07 -7.18 -4.71
C VAL A 65 4.62 -7.19 -4.27
N LEU A 66 4.29 -6.25 -3.40
CA LEU A 66 2.96 -6.05 -2.84
C LEU A 66 2.30 -4.86 -3.51
N VAL A 67 1.02 -4.98 -3.82
CA VAL A 67 0.24 -3.91 -4.46
C VAL A 67 -1.12 -3.79 -3.78
N ASN A 68 -1.53 -2.58 -3.44
CA ASN A 68 -2.87 -2.27 -2.94
C ASN A 68 -3.85 -2.02 -4.10
N GLY A 69 -5.07 -2.51 -3.95
CA GLY A 69 -6.21 -2.27 -4.85
C GLY A 69 -7.27 -1.40 -4.19
N LEU A 70 -7.58 -0.26 -4.80
CA LEU A 70 -8.54 0.73 -4.30
C LEU A 70 -9.99 0.39 -4.62
N TYR A 71 -10.21 -0.39 -5.68
CA TYR A 71 -11.54 -0.73 -6.21
C TYR A 71 -12.36 0.45 -6.76
N TRP A 72 -11.73 1.60 -7.00
CA TRP A 72 -12.35 2.74 -7.67
C TRP A 72 -12.65 2.45 -9.14
N GLY A 73 -13.56 3.19 -9.75
CA GLY A 73 -13.87 3.08 -11.18
C GLY A 73 -15.22 3.65 -11.57
N ALA A 74 -15.47 3.72 -12.89
CA ALA A 74 -16.73 4.27 -13.43
C ALA A 74 -17.98 3.45 -13.05
N ASP A 75 -17.79 2.20 -12.67
CA ASP A 75 -18.80 1.26 -12.16
C ASP A 75 -19.05 1.40 -10.64
N VAL A 76 -18.32 2.28 -9.94
CA VAL A 76 -18.55 2.62 -8.53
C VAL A 76 -19.37 3.89 -8.45
N GLU A 77 -20.38 3.91 -7.59
CA GLU A 77 -21.19 5.12 -7.37
C GLU A 77 -20.31 6.27 -6.85
N GLY A 78 -20.37 7.42 -7.54
CA GLY A 78 -19.48 8.54 -7.28
C GLY A 78 -18.01 8.26 -7.61
N THR A 79 -17.72 7.25 -8.44
CA THR A 79 -16.41 6.80 -8.93
C THR A 79 -15.45 6.23 -7.87
N TRP A 80 -15.43 6.82 -6.69
CA TRP A 80 -14.62 6.40 -5.54
C TRP A 80 -15.39 6.48 -4.22
N ASN A 81 -16.46 7.28 -4.15
CA ASN A 81 -17.23 7.53 -2.93
C ASN A 81 -17.83 6.26 -2.31
N GLU A 82 -18.32 5.33 -3.13
CA GLU A 82 -18.89 4.06 -2.67
C GLU A 82 -17.97 2.87 -2.92
N ALA A 83 -16.66 3.11 -2.90
CA ALA A 83 -15.70 2.03 -3.03
C ALA A 83 -15.96 0.95 -1.96
N PRO A 84 -15.93 -0.34 -2.34
CA PRO A 84 -15.94 -1.40 -1.37
C PRO A 84 -14.61 -1.42 -0.59
N ARG A 85 -14.50 -2.35 0.34
CA ARG A 85 -13.21 -2.66 0.98
C ARG A 85 -12.19 -3.07 -0.09
N GLY A 86 -10.97 -2.54 0.04
CA GLY A 86 -9.87 -2.85 -0.86
C GLY A 86 -9.14 -4.15 -0.52
N SER A 87 -7.98 -4.33 -1.13
CA SER A 87 -7.08 -5.43 -0.82
C SER A 87 -5.62 -5.06 -0.99
N VAL A 88 -4.74 -5.92 -0.47
CA VAL A 88 -3.33 -6.01 -0.85
C VAL A 88 -3.11 -7.39 -1.45
N VAL A 89 -2.41 -7.45 -2.58
CA VAL A 89 -1.93 -8.68 -3.19
C VAL A 89 -0.42 -8.80 -3.05
N SER A 90 0.07 -10.04 -3.02
CA SER A 90 1.49 -10.37 -3.07
C SER A 90 1.78 -11.15 -4.35
N VAL A 91 2.74 -10.65 -5.14
CA VAL A 91 3.21 -11.28 -6.37
C VAL A 91 4.63 -11.78 -6.15
N ARG A 92 4.84 -13.09 -6.30
CA ARG A 92 6.16 -13.72 -6.26
C ARG A 92 6.86 -13.56 -7.60
N LEU A 93 8.07 -13.01 -7.58
CA LEU A 93 8.93 -12.95 -8.75
C LEU A 93 9.59 -14.31 -9.00
N GLU A 94 9.86 -14.62 -10.27
CA GLU A 94 10.52 -15.87 -10.69
C GLU A 94 9.93 -17.15 -10.07
N ALA A 95 8.61 -17.19 -9.89
CA ALA A 95 7.87 -18.36 -9.39
C ALA A 95 7.94 -19.58 -10.35
N GLY A 96 8.53 -19.40 -11.52
CA GLY A 96 8.86 -20.44 -12.48
C GLY A 96 9.49 -19.85 -13.73
N ILE A 97 9.51 -20.64 -14.80
CA ILE A 97 10.04 -20.24 -16.12
C ILE A 97 8.93 -20.44 -17.15
N GLN A 98 8.80 -19.50 -18.08
CA GLN A 98 7.88 -19.57 -19.22
C GLN A 98 8.50 -20.40 -20.37
N GLU A 99 7.69 -20.78 -21.36
CA GLU A 99 8.17 -21.57 -22.51
C GLU A 99 9.30 -20.87 -23.30
N ASN A 100 9.28 -19.53 -23.34
CA ASN A 100 10.31 -18.71 -23.99
C ASN A 100 11.58 -18.52 -23.12
N GLY A 101 11.68 -19.19 -21.97
CA GLY A 101 12.81 -19.09 -21.04
C GLY A 101 12.81 -17.86 -20.13
N SER A 102 11.88 -16.92 -20.31
CA SER A 102 11.74 -15.76 -19.42
C SER A 102 11.12 -16.15 -18.07
N PRO A 103 11.36 -15.39 -16.98
CA PRO A 103 10.79 -15.72 -15.68
C PRO A 103 9.26 -15.64 -15.69
N ARG A 104 8.63 -16.46 -14.86
CA ARG A 104 7.18 -16.40 -14.58
C ARG A 104 6.94 -15.77 -13.21
N HIS A 105 6.20 -14.68 -13.16
CA HIS A 105 5.72 -14.05 -11.93
C HIS A 105 4.31 -14.56 -11.61
N ALA A 106 3.97 -14.68 -10.33
CA ALA A 106 2.69 -15.24 -9.91
C ALA A 106 2.09 -14.48 -8.73
N LEU A 107 0.80 -14.15 -8.81
CA LEU A 107 0.00 -13.73 -7.64
C LEU A 107 -0.11 -14.94 -6.70
N VAL A 108 0.44 -14.82 -5.48
CA VAL A 108 0.52 -15.91 -4.51
C VAL A 108 -0.35 -15.71 -3.27
N SER A 109 -0.76 -14.47 -3.01
CA SER A 109 -1.62 -14.15 -1.86
C SER A 109 -2.43 -12.89 -2.08
N ARG A 110 -3.53 -12.78 -1.32
CA ARG A 110 -4.45 -11.65 -1.27
C ARG A 110 -5.03 -11.52 0.14
N ALA A 111 -5.04 -10.32 0.68
CA ALA A 111 -5.71 -9.99 1.94
C ALA A 111 -6.61 -8.76 1.78
N MET A 112 -7.79 -8.77 2.39
CA MET A 112 -8.69 -7.61 2.41
C MET A 112 -8.16 -6.51 3.33
N THR A 113 -8.44 -5.25 3.00
CA THR A 113 -8.11 -4.06 3.82
C THR A 113 -9.37 -3.25 4.12
N GLY A 114 -9.23 -2.07 4.71
CA GLY A 114 -10.30 -1.08 4.84
C GLY A 114 -10.75 -0.50 3.48
N VAL A 115 -11.55 0.56 3.50
CA VAL A 115 -12.04 1.18 2.25
C VAL A 115 -11.00 2.15 1.69
N SER A 116 -10.75 2.04 0.38
CA SER A 116 -9.76 2.87 -0.35
C SER A 116 -8.37 2.85 0.33
N PRO A 117 -7.67 1.70 0.36
CA PRO A 117 -6.33 1.61 0.94
C PRO A 117 -5.31 2.35 0.06
N GLU A 118 -4.95 3.59 0.34
CA GLU A 118 -4.11 4.41 -0.53
C GLU A 118 -2.61 4.26 -0.26
N GLY A 119 -2.18 4.43 1.00
CA GLY A 119 -0.80 4.18 1.40
C GLY A 119 -0.52 2.69 1.52
N LEU A 120 0.70 2.28 1.21
CA LEU A 120 1.21 0.92 1.38
C LEU A 120 2.65 0.96 1.91
N ALA A 121 2.88 0.33 3.06
CA ALA A 121 4.19 0.22 3.69
C ALA A 121 4.53 -1.23 4.01
N VAL A 122 5.76 -1.65 3.69
CA VAL A 122 6.34 -2.94 4.08
C VAL A 122 7.44 -2.68 5.11
N SER A 123 7.42 -3.41 6.22
CA SER A 123 8.43 -3.24 7.27
C SER A 123 9.80 -3.74 6.81
N PRO A 124 10.93 -3.12 7.23
CA PRO A 124 12.28 -3.56 6.85
C PRO A 124 12.62 -5.03 7.13
N ASN A 125 11.93 -5.69 8.08
CA ASN A 125 12.11 -7.11 8.37
C ASN A 125 11.14 -8.04 7.59
N ASP A 126 10.38 -7.50 6.63
CA ASP A 126 9.42 -8.18 5.76
C ASP A 126 8.33 -9.00 6.47
N ARG A 127 7.98 -8.64 7.73
CA ARG A 127 6.93 -9.35 8.49
C ARG A 127 5.62 -8.61 8.59
N TYR A 128 5.62 -7.31 8.37
CA TYR A 128 4.43 -6.46 8.52
C TYR A 128 4.18 -5.63 7.28
N VAL A 129 2.90 -5.52 6.95
CA VAL A 129 2.41 -4.67 5.88
C VAL A 129 1.30 -3.82 6.46
N VAL A 130 1.33 -2.52 6.19
CA VAL A 130 0.28 -1.59 6.61
C VAL A 130 -0.26 -0.83 5.41
N THR A 131 -1.59 -0.71 5.34
CA THR A 131 -2.24 0.24 4.44
C THR A 131 -2.91 1.36 5.22
N THR A 132 -2.85 2.57 4.69
CA THR A 132 -3.68 3.68 5.15
C THR A 132 -4.99 3.66 4.38
N ASN A 133 -6.11 3.58 5.07
CA ASN A 133 -7.43 3.47 4.44
C ASN A 133 -8.18 4.77 4.66
N LEU A 134 -8.66 5.37 3.58
CA LEU A 134 -9.33 6.67 3.65
C LEU A 134 -10.69 6.59 4.34
N GLU A 135 -11.36 5.44 4.26
CA GLU A 135 -12.67 5.17 4.87
C GLU A 135 -13.80 6.14 4.47
N ARG A 136 -13.64 6.97 3.43
CA ARG A 136 -14.53 8.10 3.06
C ARG A 136 -14.39 9.35 3.93
N SER A 137 -13.31 9.48 4.69
CA SER A 137 -13.03 10.69 5.49
C SER A 137 -12.89 11.97 4.66
N TYR A 138 -12.71 11.85 3.34
CA TYR A 138 -12.59 12.96 2.39
C TYR A 138 -13.91 13.55 1.91
N LEU A 139 -15.05 12.93 2.24
CA LEU A 139 -16.33 13.45 1.78
C LEU A 139 -16.65 14.81 2.43
N PRO A 140 -17.44 15.67 1.77
CA PRO A 140 -17.88 16.93 2.37
C PRO A 140 -18.63 16.70 3.69
N TYR A 141 -18.52 17.63 4.65
CA TYR A 141 -19.12 17.49 5.99
C TYR A 141 -20.65 17.35 6.00
N GLY A 142 -21.33 17.76 4.93
CA GLY A 142 -22.79 17.60 4.77
C GLY A 142 -23.20 16.32 4.03
N ASP A 143 -22.26 15.45 3.65
CA ASP A 143 -22.57 14.18 3.00
C ASP A 143 -22.80 13.09 4.06
N ASP A 144 -23.98 12.47 4.05
CA ASP A 144 -24.38 11.47 5.05
C ASP A 144 -23.50 10.20 5.04
N ARG A 145 -22.68 10.00 4.01
CA ARG A 145 -21.79 8.84 3.87
C ARG A 145 -20.41 9.07 4.47
N ILE A 146 -20.08 10.30 4.88
CA ILE A 146 -18.79 10.61 5.48
C ILE A 146 -18.56 9.72 6.71
N THR A 147 -17.36 9.17 6.82
CA THR A 147 -16.91 8.56 8.06
C THR A 147 -16.07 9.57 8.82
N TRP A 148 -16.33 9.70 10.12
CA TRP A 148 -15.60 10.62 11.00
C TRP A 148 -14.32 9.97 11.56
N PHE A 149 -13.69 9.11 10.75
CA PHE A 149 -12.44 8.42 11.05
C PHE A 149 -11.77 7.96 9.77
N SER A 150 -10.49 7.64 9.87
CA SER A 150 -9.79 6.82 8.89
C SER A 150 -9.26 5.57 9.58
N SER A 151 -8.70 4.60 8.85
CA SER A 151 -8.17 3.38 9.48
C SER A 151 -6.81 2.97 8.94
N LEU A 152 -6.06 2.21 9.73
CA LEU A 152 -4.91 1.45 9.26
C LEU A 152 -5.28 -0.03 9.21
N THR A 153 -5.00 -0.74 8.12
CA THR A 153 -5.05 -2.22 8.15
C THR A 153 -3.65 -2.75 8.42
N LEU A 154 -3.49 -3.57 9.47
CA LEU A 154 -2.26 -4.35 9.70
C LEU A 154 -2.42 -5.74 9.09
N LEU A 155 -1.44 -6.14 8.30
CA LEU A 155 -1.27 -7.49 7.79
C LEU A 155 0.07 -8.06 8.29
N THR A 156 0.12 -9.38 8.44
CA THR A 156 1.39 -10.11 8.53
C THR A 156 1.76 -10.66 7.17
N LEU A 157 3.07 -10.70 6.89
CA LEU A 157 3.67 -11.24 5.69
C LEU A 157 4.59 -12.40 6.09
N ASP A 158 4.42 -13.54 5.44
CA ASP A 158 5.46 -14.57 5.40
C ASP A 158 6.44 -14.21 4.28
N PRO A 159 7.69 -13.83 4.60
CA PRO A 159 8.65 -13.37 3.59
C PRO A 159 9.09 -14.49 2.63
N GLN A 160 8.93 -15.76 3.01
CA GLN A 160 9.33 -16.87 2.15
C GLN A 160 8.25 -17.19 1.13
N THR A 161 6.99 -17.27 1.58
CA THR A 161 5.88 -17.69 0.72
C THR A 161 5.16 -16.51 0.08
N GLY A 162 5.25 -15.32 0.67
CA GLY A 162 4.48 -14.13 0.29
C GLY A 162 3.07 -14.13 0.85
N GLN A 163 2.75 -15.04 1.77
CA GLN A 163 1.40 -15.15 2.30
C GLN A 163 1.05 -13.97 3.20
N LEU A 164 -0.09 -13.35 2.90
CA LEU A 164 -0.65 -12.22 3.64
C LEU A 164 -1.76 -12.70 4.56
N ASN A 165 -1.68 -12.39 5.85
CA ASN A 165 -2.78 -12.63 6.78
C ASN A 165 -3.21 -11.31 7.42
N ARG A 166 -4.50 -10.99 7.28
CA ARG A 166 -5.08 -9.81 7.94
C ARG A 166 -5.08 -10.00 9.45
N VAL A 167 -4.57 -8.99 10.16
CA VAL A 167 -4.64 -8.91 11.61
C VAL A 167 -5.93 -8.19 12.01
N ALA A 168 -6.02 -6.89 11.72
CA ALA A 168 -7.16 -6.05 12.06
C ALA A 168 -7.09 -4.70 11.33
N ASP A 169 -8.18 -3.93 11.40
CA ASP A 169 -8.18 -2.51 11.08
C ASP A 169 -8.22 -1.70 12.37
N TYR A 170 -7.50 -0.58 12.39
CA TYR A 170 -7.32 0.29 13.54
C TYR A 170 -7.87 1.67 13.17
N PRO A 171 -9.11 2.00 13.57
CA PRO A 171 -9.68 3.32 13.31
C PRO A 171 -8.97 4.39 14.14
N PHE A 172 -8.82 5.58 13.58
CA PHE A 172 -8.22 6.73 14.26
C PHE A 172 -8.73 8.05 13.69
N ASN A 173 -8.47 9.14 14.43
CA ASN A 173 -8.85 10.48 14.00
C ASN A 173 -7.82 11.04 13.01
N GLY A 174 -8.14 10.91 11.73
CA GLY A 174 -7.41 11.54 10.63
C GLY A 174 -8.32 11.62 9.42
N ILE A 175 -8.11 12.65 8.61
CA ILE A 175 -8.72 12.80 7.29
C ILE A 175 -7.66 12.44 6.27
N LEU A 176 -8.04 11.64 5.26
CA LEU A 176 -7.19 11.28 4.12
C LEU A 176 -5.76 10.89 4.53
N PRO A 177 -5.55 9.76 5.23
CA PRO A 177 -4.21 9.27 5.45
C PRO A 177 -3.64 8.67 4.16
N GLU A 178 -2.58 9.28 3.65
CA GLU A 178 -2.12 9.08 2.27
C GLU A 178 -0.85 8.24 2.19
N ALA A 179 -0.02 8.26 3.25
CA ALA A 179 1.21 7.51 3.30
C ALA A 179 1.51 6.99 4.70
N ALA A 180 2.24 5.88 4.75
CA ALA A 180 2.85 5.39 5.97
C ALA A 180 4.28 4.92 5.69
N ALA A 181 5.15 5.00 6.69
CA ALA A 181 6.52 4.52 6.60
C ALA A 181 6.94 3.85 7.92
N PHE A 182 7.54 2.67 7.81
CA PHE A 182 8.15 2.01 8.96
C PHE A 182 9.48 2.67 9.31
N ASP A 183 9.81 2.64 10.60
CA ASP A 183 11.16 2.95 11.05
C ASP A 183 12.13 1.80 10.76
N ALA A 184 13.44 2.05 10.87
CA ALA A 184 14.46 1.04 10.62
C ALA A 184 14.34 -0.20 11.53
N SER A 185 13.76 -0.06 12.73
CA SER A 185 13.57 -1.20 13.66
C SER A 185 12.37 -2.09 13.32
N SER A 186 11.51 -1.67 12.38
CA SER A 186 10.23 -2.32 12.07
C SER A 186 9.26 -2.36 13.27
N GLN A 187 9.45 -1.52 14.29
CA GLN A 187 8.61 -1.49 15.49
C GLN A 187 7.68 -0.28 15.52
N TYR A 188 7.99 0.75 14.74
CA TYR A 188 7.23 1.99 14.68
C TYR A 188 6.84 2.31 13.25
N LEU A 189 5.75 3.05 13.14
CA LEU A 189 5.17 3.50 11.88
C LEU A 189 4.84 4.99 12.01
N ALA A 190 5.26 5.79 11.03
CA ALA A 190 4.78 7.15 10.84
C ALA A 190 3.65 7.15 9.80
N VAL A 191 2.60 7.92 10.02
CA VAL A 191 1.42 8.03 9.14
C VAL A 191 1.17 9.49 8.82
N ALA A 192 1.09 9.81 7.53
CA ALA A 192 0.78 11.15 7.04
C ALA A 192 -0.74 11.33 6.93
N ASN A 193 -1.27 12.26 7.70
CA ASN A 193 -2.68 12.67 7.67
C ASN A 193 -2.81 14.01 6.96
N TYR A 194 -3.68 14.06 5.96
CA TYR A 194 -3.96 15.28 5.23
C TYR A 194 -4.47 16.41 6.13
N ASP A 195 -5.39 16.08 7.04
CA ASP A 195 -6.07 17.01 7.96
C ASP A 195 -6.73 16.23 9.14
N HIS A 196 -7.48 16.92 9.99
CA HIS A 196 -8.22 16.36 11.13
C HIS A 196 -9.68 16.82 11.17
N PHE A 197 -10.53 16.02 11.82
CA PHE A 197 -11.92 16.41 12.11
C PHE A 197 -12.06 17.30 13.35
N ASP A 198 -10.98 17.47 14.11
CA ASP A 198 -10.95 18.38 15.24
C ASP A 198 -10.49 19.76 14.77
N ASP A 199 -11.44 20.68 14.57
CA ASP A 199 -11.20 22.05 14.09
C ASP A 199 -10.22 22.87 14.96
N ARG A 200 -9.84 22.37 16.14
CA ARG A 200 -8.81 22.98 17.00
C ARG A 200 -7.39 22.65 16.54
N ILE A 201 -7.23 21.63 15.68
CA ILE A 201 -5.95 21.21 15.12
C ILE A 201 -5.84 21.84 13.72
N GLU A 202 -4.90 22.76 13.56
CA GLU A 202 -4.65 23.38 12.26
C GLU A 202 -3.71 22.52 11.42
N GLY A 203 -4.14 22.20 10.20
CA GLY A 203 -3.30 21.51 9.21
C GLY A 203 -3.27 20.00 9.35
N GLY A 204 -2.30 19.38 8.69
CA GLY A 204 -2.08 17.94 8.73
C GLY A 204 -1.17 17.52 9.87
N SER A 205 -0.91 16.22 9.97
CA SER A 205 0.02 15.68 10.96
C SER A 205 0.77 14.45 10.45
N ILE A 206 1.92 14.21 11.07
CA ILE A 206 2.57 12.91 11.07
C ILE A 206 2.31 12.24 12.41
N ASP A 207 1.44 11.23 12.42
CA ASP A 207 1.10 10.45 13.60
C ASP A 207 2.01 9.24 13.74
N PHE A 208 2.41 8.93 14.98
CA PHE A 208 3.30 7.80 15.24
C PHE A 208 2.54 6.65 15.90
N TRP A 209 2.80 5.45 15.41
CA TRP A 209 2.24 4.19 15.87
C TRP A 209 3.36 3.22 16.23
N ARG A 210 3.05 2.25 17.08
CA ARG A 210 3.95 1.14 17.36
C ARG A 210 3.27 -0.19 17.13
N ILE A 211 4.05 -1.18 16.73
CA ILE A 211 3.64 -2.58 16.79
C ILE A 211 3.81 -3.05 18.23
N ALA A 212 2.74 -3.56 18.81
CA ALA A 212 2.75 -4.23 20.10
C ALA A 212 2.39 -5.71 19.91
N ALA A 213 2.86 -6.56 20.79
CA ALA A 213 2.35 -7.91 20.96
C ALA A 213 2.11 -8.13 22.44
N ASP A 214 0.99 -8.77 22.80
CA ASP A 214 0.75 -9.19 24.17
C ASP A 214 1.58 -10.46 24.44
N PRO A 215 2.39 -10.53 25.51
CA PRO A 215 3.10 -11.76 25.87
C PRO A 215 2.19 -12.99 26.01
N LEU A 216 0.91 -12.79 26.32
CA LEU A 216 -0.11 -13.83 26.45
C LEU A 216 -0.92 -14.05 25.16
N ASN A 217 -0.93 -13.07 24.25
CA ASN A 217 -1.50 -13.20 22.91
C ASN A 217 -0.52 -12.62 21.88
N PRO A 218 0.33 -13.48 21.28
CA PRO A 218 1.44 -13.03 20.44
C PRO A 218 1.01 -12.44 19.09
N GLN A 219 -0.30 -12.27 18.85
CA GLN A 219 -0.78 -11.60 17.66
C GLN A 219 -0.35 -10.11 17.70
N PRO A 220 0.33 -9.61 16.66
CA PRO A 220 0.75 -8.21 16.63
C PRO A 220 -0.47 -7.29 16.58
N MET A 221 -0.32 -6.07 17.08
CA MET A 221 -1.34 -5.03 16.99
C MET A 221 -0.72 -3.66 16.81
N LEU A 222 -1.43 -2.75 16.15
CA LEU A 222 -1.04 -1.34 16.08
C LEU A 222 -1.59 -0.59 17.28
N VAL A 223 -0.74 0.23 17.90
CA VAL A 223 -1.11 1.13 18.99
C VAL A 223 -0.64 2.54 18.63
N GLN A 224 -1.57 3.46 18.49
CA GLN A 224 -1.26 4.87 18.26
C GLN A 224 -0.54 5.42 19.49
N THR A 225 0.54 6.16 19.26
CA THR A 225 1.23 6.88 20.33
C THR A 225 0.56 8.23 20.57
N ARG A 226 0.95 8.91 21.65
CA ARG A 226 0.51 10.29 21.92
C ARG A 226 1.31 11.35 21.15
N TYR A 227 2.28 10.94 20.34
CA TYR A 227 3.18 11.85 19.65
C TYR A 227 2.73 12.04 18.20
N ALA A 228 2.66 13.30 17.80
CA ALA A 228 2.37 13.72 16.45
C ALA A 228 3.23 14.94 16.11
N VAL A 229 3.64 15.06 14.86
CA VAL A 229 4.34 16.25 14.35
C VAL A 229 3.37 17.03 13.47
N PRO A 230 3.01 18.27 13.81
CA PRO A 230 2.14 19.09 12.98
C PRO A 230 2.86 19.45 11.68
N VAL A 231 2.12 19.40 10.58
CA VAL A 231 2.59 19.79 9.24
C VAL A 231 1.53 20.59 8.51
N THR A 232 1.87 21.14 7.36
CA THR A 232 0.86 21.78 6.51
C THR A 232 -0.18 20.76 6.07
N ARG A 233 -1.43 21.21 5.92
CA ARG A 233 -2.49 20.43 5.28
C ARG A 233 -2.00 19.92 3.92
N GLY A 234 -2.29 18.66 3.60
CA GLY A 234 -1.88 18.08 2.32
C GLY A 234 -0.59 17.28 2.32
N VAL A 235 -0.10 16.83 3.48
CA VAL A 235 0.99 15.86 3.49
C VAL A 235 0.53 14.52 2.88
N HIS A 236 1.19 14.09 1.81
CA HIS A 236 0.76 12.92 1.00
C HIS A 236 1.86 11.87 0.82
N SER A 237 3.09 12.13 1.29
CA SER A 237 4.20 11.22 1.05
C SER A 237 5.16 11.21 2.22
N LEU A 238 5.64 10.01 2.54
CA LEU A 238 6.62 9.75 3.58
C LEU A 238 7.63 8.73 3.05
N VAL A 239 8.90 8.95 3.39
CA VAL A 239 9.96 7.98 3.14
C VAL A 239 10.92 8.00 4.31
N LEU A 240 11.39 6.82 4.71
CA LEU A 240 12.52 6.72 5.62
C LEU A 240 13.80 7.01 4.84
N VAL A 241 14.57 8.00 5.28
CA VAL A 241 15.91 8.25 4.75
C VAL A 241 16.92 7.50 5.61
N PRO A 242 17.66 6.51 5.07
CA PRO A 242 18.66 5.75 5.81
C PRO A 242 19.93 6.56 6.10
#